data_AF-A0A554P9I5-F1
#
_entry.id   AF-A0A554P9I5-F1
#
_cell.length_a   1.000
_cell.length_b   1.000
_cell.length_c   1.000
_cell.angle_alpha   90.00
_cell.angle_beta   90.00
_cell.angle_gamma   90.00
#
_symmetry.space_group_name_H-M   'P 1'
#
loop_
_entity.id
_entity.type
_entity.pdbx_description
1 polymer ?
#
loop_
_entity_poly.entity_id
_entity_poly.type
_entity_poly.pdbx_seq_one_letter_code
_entity_poly.pdbx_strand_id
1 'polypeptide(L)' 'MFNMATMAAEECREDKADRAYYSWLSKVEKLIGHFIELGSQEESDFGDFHREGLTPAEAVTEMKAQLAQITA' A
#
# COMPACT_ATOMS: atom_id res chain seq x y z
N MET A 1 -28.54 13.18 17.94
CA MET A 1 -27.33 14.00 18.04
C MET A 1 -26.15 13.08 17.81
N PHE A 2 -25.54 13.12 16.63
CA PHE A 2 -24.34 12.33 16.34
C PHE A 2 -23.18 12.93 17.13
N ASN A 3 -22.46 12.09 17.88
CA ASN A 3 -21.35 12.51 18.72
C ASN A 3 -20.20 13.03 17.84
N MET A 4 -19.89 14.33 17.96
CA MET A 4 -18.71 14.94 17.33
C MET A 4 -17.39 14.26 17.74
N ALA A 5 -17.35 13.61 18.90
CA ALA A 5 -16.16 12.91 19.41
C ALA A 5 -15.85 11.59 18.65
N THR A 6 -16.85 10.92 18.08
CA THR A 6 -16.63 9.71 17.28
C THR A 6 -16.15 10.06 15.87
N MET A 7 -16.68 11.13 15.28
CA MET A 7 -16.27 11.62 13.95
C MET A 7 -14.79 12.04 13.92
N ALA A 8 -14.33 12.83 14.90
CA ALA A 8 -12.92 13.23 14.99
C ALA A 8 -11.95 12.04 15.24
N ALA A 9 -12.42 10.98 15.90
CA ALA A 9 -11.61 9.79 16.15
C ALA A 9 -11.54 8.85 14.93
N GLU A 10 -12.56 8.86 14.07
CA GLU A 10 -12.60 8.12 12.80
C GLU A 10 -11.70 8.79 11.75
N GLU A 11 -11.79 10.12 11.58
CA GLU A 11 -10.89 10.89 10.71
C GLU A 11 -9.42 10.69 11.10
N CYS A 12 -9.11 10.73 12.40
CA CYS A 12 -7.74 10.50 12.90
C CYS A 12 -7.25 9.05 12.73
N ARG A 13 -8.16 8.09 12.50
CA ARG A 13 -7.83 6.67 12.27
C ARG A 13 -7.56 6.40 10.80
N GLU A 14 -8.34 7.01 9.89
CA GLU A 14 -8.05 7.03 8.45
C GLU A 14 -6.67 7.66 8.19
N ASP A 15 -6.39 8.80 8.82
CA ASP A 15 -5.10 9.49 8.76
C ASP A 15 -3.89 8.62 9.14
N LYS A 16 -4.09 7.66 10.06
CA LYS A 16 -3.04 6.72 10.49
C LYS A 16 -2.91 5.54 9.55
N ALA A 17 -4.01 5.03 9.01
CA ALA A 17 -4.01 3.95 8.03
C ALA A 17 -3.33 4.42 6.72
N ASP A 18 -3.65 5.63 6.27
CA ASP A 18 -3.06 6.23 5.07
C ASP A 18 -1.56 6.46 5.26
N ARG A 19 -1.14 7.00 6.40
CA ARG A 19 0.30 7.15 6.72
C ARG A 19 1.01 5.80 6.81
N ALA A 20 0.37 4.77 7.35
CA ALA A 20 0.95 3.43 7.42
C ALA A 20 1.15 2.87 6.00
N TYR A 21 0.13 3.00 5.15
CA TYR A 21 0.18 2.60 3.75
C TYR A 21 1.28 3.33 2.98
N TYR A 22 1.33 4.66 3.02
CA TYR A 22 2.38 5.43 2.33
C TYR A 22 3.79 5.15 2.87
N SER A 23 3.93 4.92 4.17
CA SER A 23 5.21 4.49 4.76
C SER A 23 5.64 3.11 4.27
N TRP A 24 4.67 2.20 4.10
CA TRP A 24 4.90 0.88 3.55
C TRP A 24 5.26 0.96 2.06
N LEU A 25 4.51 1.74 1.27
CA LEU A 25 4.71 1.94 -0.16
C LEU A 25 6.11 2.53 -0.45
N SER A 26 6.54 3.53 0.34
CA SER A 26 7.89 4.09 0.22
C SER A 26 9.01 3.05 0.47
N LYS A 27 8.75 2.01 1.27
CA LYS A 27 9.70 0.90 1.45
C LYS A 27 9.70 -0.04 0.24
N VAL A 28 8.53 -0.30 -0.35
CA VAL A 28 8.40 -1.05 -1.60
C VAL A 28 9.18 -0.35 -2.71
N GLU A 29 8.96 0.95 -2.94
CA GLU A 29 9.67 1.74 -3.95
C GLU A 29 11.20 1.64 -3.80
N LYS A 30 11.71 1.72 -2.56
CA LYS A 30 13.14 1.55 -2.26
C LYS A 30 13.66 0.16 -2.61
N LEU A 31 12.85 -0.88 -2.42
CA LEU A 31 13.22 -2.26 -2.70
C LEU A 31 13.19 -2.60 -4.18
N ILE A 32 12.25 -2.04 -4.94
CA ILE A 32 12.19 -2.24 -6.40
C ILE A 32 13.15 -1.28 -7.12
N GLY A 33 13.47 -0.15 -6.51
CA GLY A 33 14.32 0.87 -7.10
C GLY A 33 13.62 1.72 -8.16
N HIS A 34 12.29 1.80 -8.12
CA HIS A 34 11.48 2.69 -8.96
C HIS A 34 10.38 3.35 -8.13
N PHE A 35 9.87 4.47 -8.64
CA PHE A 35 8.80 5.24 -8.01
C PHE A 35 7.44 4.76 -8.52
N ILE A 36 6.48 4.58 -7.61
CA ILE A 36 5.12 4.16 -7.93
C ILE A 36 4.23 5.40 -7.97
N GLU A 37 3.62 5.67 -9.11
CA GLU A 37 2.74 6.83 -9.27
C GLU A 37 1.40 6.60 -8.56
N LEU A 38 0.94 7.58 -7.78
CA LEU A 38 -0.37 7.51 -7.12
C LEU A 38 -1.49 7.51 -8.16
N GLY A 39 -2.45 6.61 -7.99
CA GLY A 39 -3.53 6.34 -8.93
C GLY A 39 -3.13 5.44 -10.09
N SER A 40 -1.88 4.94 -10.13
CA SER A 40 -1.47 3.96 -11.13
C SER A 40 -2.01 2.57 -10.83
N GLN A 41 -2.00 1.70 -11.85
CA GLN A 41 -2.33 0.29 -11.67
C GLN A 41 -1.38 -0.39 -10.67
N GLU A 42 -0.09 -0.06 -10.74
CA GLU A 42 0.92 -0.59 -9.81
C GLU A 42 0.59 -0.22 -8.36
N GLU A 43 0.16 1.02 -8.11
CA GLU A 43 -0.27 1.43 -6.77
C GLU A 43 -1.47 0.63 -6.29
N SER A 44 -2.44 0.35 -7.17
CA SER A 44 -3.58 -0.51 -6.84
C SER A 44 -3.15 -1.93 -6.47
N ASP A 45 -2.24 -2.51 -7.25
CA ASP A 45 -1.73 -3.87 -7.02
C ASP A 45 -0.96 -3.94 -5.69
N PHE A 46 -0.13 -2.94 -5.39
CA PHE A 46 0.55 -2.82 -4.09
C PHE A 46 -0.41 -2.51 -2.93
N GLY A 47 -1.52 -1.81 -3.20
CA GLY A 47 -2.62 -1.61 -2.27
C GLY A 47 -3.29 -2.91 -1.86
N ASP A 48 -3.45 -3.85 -2.77
CA ASP A 48 -3.96 -5.20 -2.48
C ASP A 48 -2.99 -5.98 -1.59
N PHE A 49 -1.70 -5.99 -1.93
CA PHE A 49 -0.67 -6.65 -1.11
C PHE A 49 -0.60 -6.08 0.31
N HIS A 50 -0.71 -4.75 0.46
CA HIS A 50 -0.75 -4.13 1.79
C HIS A 50 -2.00 -4.55 2.59
N ARG A 51 -3.18 -4.63 1.94
CA ARG A 51 -4.42 -5.08 2.57
C ARG A 51 -4.38 -6.55 2.99
N GLU A 52 -3.69 -7.38 2.22
CA GLU A 52 -3.41 -8.78 2.56
C GLU A 52 -2.35 -8.93 3.68
N GLY A 53 -1.72 -7.83 4.09
CA GLY A 53 -0.76 -7.81 5.19
C GLY A 53 0.65 -8.26 4.78
N LEU A 54 0.97 -8.27 3.48
CA LEU A 54 2.31 -8.57 3.01
C LEU A 54 3.29 -7.52 3.51
N THR A 55 4.49 -7.97 3.88
CA THR A 55 5.60 -7.07 4.10
C THR A 55 6.06 -6.46 2.76
N PRO A 56 6.75 -5.30 2.76
CA PRO A 56 7.27 -4.72 1.53
C PRO A 56 8.15 -5.69 0.72
N ALA A 57 8.94 -6.54 1.40
CA ALA A 57 9.80 -7.50 0.73
C ALA A 57 9.01 -8.65 0.07
N GLU A 58 7.95 -9.13 0.71
CA GLU A 58 7.05 -10.15 0.14
C GLU A 58 6.30 -9.58 -1.06
N ALA A 59 5.76 -8.37 -0.96
CA ALA A 59 5.07 -7.70 -2.06
C ALA A 59 5.98 -7.52 -3.29
N VAL A 60 7.25 -7.14 -3.09
CA VAL A 60 8.23 -7.04 -4.19
C VAL A 60 8.56 -8.40 -4.80
N THR A 61 8.69 -9.43 -3.95
CA THR A 61 8.95 -10.80 -4.42
C THR A 61 7.78 -11.32 -5.26
N GLU A 62 6.56 -11.12 -4.79
CA GLU A 62 5.32 -11.51 -5.44
C GLU A 62 5.15 -10.77 -6.78
N MET A 63 5.32 -9.45 -6.80
CA MET A 63 5.27 -8.67 -8.04
C MET A 63 6.29 -9.16 -9.08
N LYS A 64 7.53 -9.46 -8.66
CA LYS A 64 8.55 -10.02 -9.55
C LYS A 64 8.16 -11.41 -10.06
N ALA A 65 7.54 -12.24 -9.23
CA ALA A 65 7.07 -13.56 -9.62
C ALA A 65 5.93 -13.47 -10.65
N GLN A 66 4.97 -12.55 -10.44
CA GLN A 66 3.88 -12.29 -11.38
C GLN A 66 4.39 -11.78 -12.73
N LEU A 67 5.31 -10.82 -12.73
CA LEU A 67 5.96 -10.33 -13.95
C LEU A 67 6.68 -11.45 -14.70
N ALA A 68 7.40 -12.32 -13.98
CA ALA A 68 8.10 -13.44 -14.60
C ALA A 68 7.14 -14.44 -15.28
N GLN A 69 5.97 -14.70 -14.69
CA GLN A 69 4.95 -15.59 -15.26
C GLN A 69 4.27 -14.99 -16.50
N ILE A 70 4.07 -13.66 -16.54
CA ILE A 70 3.45 -12.98 -17.69
C ILE A 70 4.41 -12.95 -18.90
N THR A 71 5.72 -12.95 -18.65
CA THR A 71 6.74 -12.89 -19.71
C THR A 71 7.22 -14.25 -20.24
N ALA A 72 6.78 -15.36 -19.65
CA ALA A 72 7.19 -16.73 -20.01
C ALA A 72 6.23 -17.38 -21.01
#